data_AF-A0A0R3Q959-F1
#
_entry.id   AF-A0A0R3Q959-F1
#
_cell.length_a   1.000
_cell.length_b   1.000
_cell.length_c   1.000
_cell.angle_alpha   90.00
_cell.angle_beta   90.00
_cell.angle_gamma   90.00
#
_symmetry.space_group_name_H-M   'P 1'
#
loop_
_entity.id
_entity.type
_entity.pdbx_description
1 polymer ?
#
loop_
_entity_poly.entity_id
_entity_poly.type
_entity_poly.pdbx_seq_one_letter_code
_entity_poly.pdbx_strand_id
1 'polypeptide(L)'
;MDDASEYTELTEGARRAAEREMDERDNLLDEDALLYEQNDVDVGRHVRRYFRKDRADDNEMEVEEEEEIPIDILENFRGRSTREHVSDEAVGREIVRRSYYIWLIMKYHLFCSFKSFVRGYKDAKTKKLKYLDAIKLMVAENRESLEIDYEDLASENGEQNICYFLPEAPIQVLSYLDRAVTEVTLSLFPFFPRIAPEVKIRIRGLPVEEDIRMLRQLHLNMLIRTSGVVTVTTGMLPRLSVVKFDCGACGYLLGPFVQHQDEEVKPTMCPSCQSRGPFELNMENTIYHNYQRITIQESPNSVAAGRLPRSKDVVLTADLCDACKPGDEVELTGIYTNNYDGSMNSKQGFPVFNTVIYANYISRKDKIASDSLTDEDIQIIRQLSKDPQIAERIFASIAPSIYGHDDIKRAIALALFR
;
A
#
# COMPACT_ATOMS: atom_id res chain seq x y z
N MET A 1 3.90 -28.06 -72.53
CA MET A 1 4.92 -29.06 -72.87
C MET A 1 5.10 -29.88 -71.63
N ASP A 2 4.78 -31.16 -71.75
CA ASP A 2 4.76 -32.16 -70.68
C ASP A 2 6.18 -32.48 -70.23
N ASP A 3 6.44 -32.41 -68.92
CA ASP A 3 7.59 -33.08 -68.30
C ASP A 3 7.06 -33.94 -67.14
N ALA A 4 6.24 -34.93 -67.50
CA ALA A 4 5.95 -36.09 -66.69
C ALA A 4 6.79 -37.26 -67.21
N SER A 5 8.08 -37.30 -66.87
CA SER A 5 8.90 -38.51 -67.02
C SER A 5 10.21 -38.41 -66.22
N GLU A 6 10.47 -39.45 -65.42
CA GLU A 6 11.73 -39.83 -64.78
C GLU A 6 12.08 -39.20 -63.41
N TYR A 7 11.35 -39.61 -62.38
CA TYR A 7 12.03 -40.00 -61.13
C TYR A 7 12.11 -41.52 -61.10
N THR A 8 13.29 -42.04 -61.43
CA THR A 8 13.67 -43.42 -61.15
C THR A 8 13.51 -43.68 -59.65
N GLU A 9 12.79 -44.73 -59.29
CA GLU A 9 12.65 -45.18 -57.90
C GLU A 9 14.06 -45.43 -57.34
N LEU A 10 14.54 -44.56 -56.44
CA LEU A 10 15.74 -44.85 -55.66
C LEU A 10 15.45 -46.15 -54.88
N THR A 11 16.31 -47.17 -55.08
CA THR A 11 16.24 -48.40 -54.30
C THR A 11 16.31 -48.08 -52.80
N GLU A 12 15.60 -48.85 -51.96
CA GLU A 12 15.55 -48.60 -50.50
C GLU A 12 16.94 -48.44 -49.86
N GLY A 13 17.96 -49.11 -50.42
CA GLY A 13 19.34 -48.98 -49.97
C GLY A 13 19.94 -47.58 -50.20
N ALA A 14 19.64 -46.95 -51.34
CA ALA A 14 20.08 -45.59 -51.64
C ALA A 14 19.34 -44.56 -50.78
N ARG A 15 18.08 -44.82 -50.44
CA ARG A 15 17.28 -43.97 -49.57
C ARG A 15 17.79 -43.98 -48.11
N ARG A 16 18.11 -45.16 -47.57
CA ARG A 16 18.75 -45.30 -46.24
C ARG A 16 20.18 -44.77 -46.17
N ALA A 17 20.88 -44.69 -47.30
CA ALA A 17 22.21 -44.10 -47.35
C ALA A 17 22.12 -42.56 -47.27
N ALA A 18 21.20 -41.96 -48.03
CA ALA A 18 20.94 -40.53 -48.00
C ALA A 18 20.39 -40.05 -46.64
N GLU A 19 19.54 -40.85 -45.99
CA GLU A 19 19.07 -40.57 -44.61
C GLU A 19 20.22 -40.57 -43.60
N ARG A 20 21.12 -41.56 -43.67
CA ARG A 20 22.31 -41.61 -42.79
C ARG A 20 23.24 -40.41 -43.00
N GLU A 21 23.41 -39.98 -44.24
CA GLU A 21 24.26 -38.85 -44.58
C GLU A 21 23.65 -37.51 -44.09
N MET A 22 22.33 -37.37 -44.10
CA MET A 22 21.66 -36.21 -43.49
C MET A 22 21.74 -36.24 -41.96
N ASP A 23 21.55 -37.40 -41.33
CA ASP A 23 21.66 -37.55 -39.88
C ASP A 23 23.09 -37.24 -39.39
N GLU A 24 24.13 -37.66 -40.10
CA GLU A 24 25.53 -37.33 -39.78
C GLU A 24 25.81 -35.83 -39.93
N ARG A 25 25.15 -35.13 -40.87
CA ARG A 25 25.30 -33.68 -41.06
C ARG A 25 24.62 -32.87 -39.97
N ASP A 26 23.44 -33.32 -39.53
CA ASP A 26 22.68 -32.65 -38.48
C ASP A 26 23.33 -32.86 -37.10
N ASN A 27 23.92 -34.03 -36.83
CA ASN A 27 24.66 -34.28 -35.59
C ASN A 27 25.92 -33.40 -35.46
N LEU A 28 26.58 -33.08 -36.58
CA LEU A 28 27.77 -32.22 -36.59
C LEU A 28 27.44 -30.75 -36.32
N LEU A 29 26.20 -30.31 -36.59
CA LEU A 29 25.74 -28.95 -36.29
C LEU A 29 25.40 -28.75 -34.81
N ASP A 30 25.06 -29.82 -34.09
CA ASP A 30 24.73 -29.77 -32.65
C ASP A 30 25.98 -29.70 -31.75
N GLU A 31 27.15 -30.19 -32.19
CA GLU A 31 28.39 -30.11 -31.39
C GLU A 31 29.02 -28.71 -31.35
N ASP A 32 28.86 -27.90 -32.39
CA ASP A 32 29.38 -26.52 -32.44
C ASP A 32 28.56 -25.51 -31.60
N ALA A 33 27.40 -25.92 -31.07
CA ALA A 33 26.53 -25.08 -30.23
C ALA A 33 26.95 -25.02 -28.74
N LEU A 34 27.96 -25.80 -28.33
CA LEU A 34 28.32 -25.98 -26.90
C LEU A 34 29.57 -25.22 -26.42
N LEU A 35 30.10 -24.25 -27.19
CA LEU A 35 31.38 -23.58 -26.90
C LEU A 35 31.38 -22.04 -26.82
N TYR A 36 30.34 -21.39 -26.28
CA TYR A 36 30.46 -19.98 -25.86
C TYR A 36 29.85 -19.70 -24.48
N GLU A 37 30.74 -19.42 -23.52
CA GLU A 37 30.43 -18.92 -22.16
C GLU A 37 30.03 -17.42 -22.16
N GLN A 38 29.08 -17.11 -21.28
CA GLN A 38 28.84 -15.86 -20.52
C GLN A 38 29.20 -14.51 -21.16
N ASN A 39 28.17 -13.73 -21.54
CA ASN A 39 27.99 -12.33 -21.13
C ASN A 39 26.55 -11.84 -21.43
N ASP A 40 25.90 -11.33 -20.39
CA ASP A 40 24.85 -10.30 -20.28
C ASP A 40 23.88 -9.94 -21.46
N VAL A 41 22.62 -9.78 -21.02
CA VAL A 41 21.46 -9.00 -21.53
C VAL A 41 20.67 -9.48 -22.77
N ASP A 42 19.42 -9.85 -22.47
CA ASP A 42 18.15 -9.60 -23.17
C ASP A 42 17.79 -10.20 -24.55
N VAL A 43 16.47 -10.39 -24.64
CA VAL A 43 15.60 -10.61 -25.81
C VAL A 43 15.34 -12.07 -26.19
N GLY A 44 14.06 -12.44 -26.03
CA GLY A 44 13.57 -13.81 -26.13
C GLY A 44 13.64 -14.46 -27.51
N ARG A 45 13.52 -15.79 -27.49
CA ARG A 45 12.67 -16.58 -28.40
C ARG A 45 12.72 -18.06 -28.02
N HIS A 46 11.53 -18.67 -28.05
CA HIS A 46 11.20 -20.06 -28.36
C HIS A 46 12.12 -21.19 -27.87
N VAL A 47 11.60 -21.98 -26.92
CA VAL A 47 11.95 -23.39 -26.79
C VAL A 47 10.66 -24.22 -26.83
N ARG A 48 10.30 -24.72 -28.02
CA ARG A 48 9.34 -25.82 -28.17
C ARG A 48 10.08 -27.12 -27.84
N ARG A 49 9.80 -27.73 -26.70
CA ARG A 49 10.19 -29.13 -26.44
C ARG A 49 9.09 -30.06 -26.92
N TYR A 50 9.41 -30.85 -27.95
CA TYR A 50 8.71 -32.07 -28.29
C TYR A 50 8.84 -33.05 -27.12
N PHE A 51 7.73 -33.37 -26.44
CA PHE A 51 7.60 -34.60 -25.67
C PHE A 51 6.59 -35.51 -26.37
N ARG A 52 7.12 -36.63 -26.85
CA ARG A 52 6.42 -37.71 -27.55
C ARG A 52 5.48 -38.41 -26.59
N LYS A 53 4.21 -38.44 -26.97
CA LYS A 53 3.09 -39.12 -26.31
C LYS A 53 3.28 -40.63 -26.40
N ASP A 54 3.32 -41.33 -25.27
CA ASP A 54 2.99 -42.75 -25.18
C ASP A 54 2.53 -43.11 -23.76
N ARG A 55 1.37 -43.79 -23.70
CA ARG A 55 0.72 -44.50 -22.57
C ARG A 55 -0.37 -43.77 -21.76
N ALA A 56 -1.60 -44.00 -22.23
CA ALA A 56 -2.71 -44.69 -21.55
C ALA A 56 -3.14 -44.28 -20.12
N ASP A 57 -4.40 -43.86 -20.08
CA ASP A 57 -5.40 -44.00 -19.02
C ASP A 57 -5.16 -43.24 -17.71
N ASP A 58 -5.85 -42.10 -17.56
CA ASP A 58 -6.71 -41.81 -16.40
C ASP A 58 -7.50 -40.51 -16.65
N ASN A 59 -8.76 -40.49 -16.23
CA ASN A 59 -9.68 -39.35 -16.30
C ASN A 59 -9.11 -38.11 -15.59
N GLU A 60 -8.56 -37.17 -16.35
CA GLU A 60 -8.33 -35.79 -15.90
C GLU A 60 -9.27 -34.85 -16.67
N MET A 61 -9.92 -33.96 -15.92
CA MET A 61 -10.77 -32.90 -16.47
C MET A 61 -9.99 -32.14 -17.54
N GLU A 62 -10.58 -32.00 -18.73
CA GLU A 62 -10.13 -31.03 -19.73
C GLU A 62 -10.20 -29.63 -19.11
N VAL A 63 -9.07 -29.14 -18.61
CA VAL A 63 -8.82 -27.70 -18.61
C VAL A 63 -8.70 -27.37 -20.08
N GLU A 64 -9.68 -26.63 -20.63
CA GLU A 64 -9.53 -26.02 -21.95
C GLU A 64 -8.18 -25.28 -21.95
N GLU A 65 -7.18 -25.84 -22.65
CA GLU A 65 -5.95 -25.12 -22.93
C GLU A 65 -6.36 -23.90 -23.76
N GLU A 66 -6.42 -22.72 -23.12
CA GLU A 66 -6.60 -21.45 -23.81
C GLU A 66 -5.51 -21.34 -24.87
N GLU A 67 -5.86 -21.59 -26.14
CA GLU A 67 -4.92 -21.42 -27.26
C GLU A 67 -4.37 -19.99 -27.22
N GLU A 68 -3.06 -19.86 -26.96
CA GLU A 68 -2.37 -18.58 -26.95
C GLU A 68 -2.44 -17.95 -28.35
N ILE A 69 -3.32 -16.96 -28.50
CA ILE A 69 -3.46 -16.18 -29.72
C ILE A 69 -2.21 -15.28 -29.86
N PRO A 70 -1.50 -15.31 -31.01
CA PRO A 70 -0.27 -14.52 -31.19
C PRO A 70 -0.50 -12.99 -31.14
N ILE A 71 0.47 -12.30 -30.55
CA ILE A 71 0.55 -10.83 -30.34
C ILE A 71 0.29 -10.00 -31.62
N ASP A 72 0.52 -10.58 -32.80
CA ASP A 72 0.35 -9.94 -34.11
C ASP A 72 -1.12 -9.58 -34.45
N ILE A 73 -2.10 -10.01 -33.67
CA ILE A 73 -3.53 -9.86 -34.00
C ILE A 73 -4.09 -8.49 -33.58
N LEU A 74 -3.53 -7.83 -32.56
CA LEU A 74 -3.95 -6.50 -32.10
C LEU A 74 -3.50 -5.36 -33.02
N GLU A 75 -2.35 -5.50 -33.68
CA GLU A 75 -1.75 -4.45 -34.52
C GLU A 75 -2.13 -4.61 -36.00
N ASN A 76 -2.50 -5.82 -36.43
CA ASN A 76 -2.91 -6.09 -37.79
C ASN A 76 -4.41 -5.90 -38.00
N PHE A 77 -4.80 -4.68 -38.39
CA PHE A 77 -6.18 -4.36 -38.74
C PHE A 77 -6.75 -5.19 -39.91
N ARG A 78 -5.94 -5.94 -40.69
CA ARG A 78 -6.37 -6.76 -41.86
C ARG A 78 -7.40 -6.05 -42.77
N GLY A 79 -7.31 -4.72 -42.89
CA GLY A 79 -8.27 -3.92 -43.69
C GLY A 79 -9.67 -3.75 -43.08
N ARG A 80 -9.91 -4.15 -41.82
CA ARG A 80 -11.17 -3.99 -41.09
C ARG A 80 -11.27 -2.61 -40.45
N SER A 81 -12.49 -2.13 -40.21
CA SER A 81 -12.70 -0.91 -39.44
C SER A 81 -12.35 -1.13 -37.96
N THR A 82 -11.90 -0.09 -37.26
CA THR A 82 -11.52 -0.16 -35.84
C THR A 82 -12.67 -0.67 -34.95
N ARG A 83 -13.91 -0.34 -35.32
CA ARG A 83 -15.11 -0.77 -34.61
C ARG A 83 -15.36 -2.28 -34.74
N GLU A 84 -15.19 -2.83 -35.93
CA GLU A 84 -15.35 -4.27 -36.19
C GLU A 84 -14.22 -5.08 -35.55
N HIS A 85 -13.00 -4.52 -35.54
CA HIS A 85 -11.84 -5.17 -34.95
C HIS A 85 -11.95 -5.30 -33.42
N VAL A 86 -12.48 -4.27 -32.74
CA VAL A 86 -12.68 -4.29 -31.28
C VAL A 86 -13.92 -5.11 -30.86
N SER A 87 -14.89 -5.30 -31.76
CA SER A 87 -16.06 -6.16 -31.48
C SER A 87 -15.76 -7.65 -31.52
N ASP A 88 -14.62 -8.07 -32.08
CA ASP A 88 -14.19 -9.46 -32.04
C ASP A 88 -13.88 -9.89 -30.59
N GLU A 89 -14.51 -10.96 -30.14
CA GLU A 89 -14.39 -11.46 -28.76
C GLU A 89 -12.95 -11.85 -28.39
N ALA A 90 -12.18 -12.33 -29.36
CA ALA A 90 -10.75 -12.64 -29.20
C ALA A 90 -9.90 -11.39 -28.92
N VAL A 91 -10.12 -10.30 -29.67
CA VAL A 91 -9.41 -9.02 -29.51
C VAL A 91 -9.82 -8.37 -28.20
N GLY A 92 -11.11 -8.43 -27.84
CA GLY A 92 -11.62 -7.95 -26.55
C GLY A 92 -10.97 -8.67 -25.36
N ARG A 93 -10.85 -10.00 -25.41
CA ARG A 93 -10.14 -10.79 -24.39
C ARG A 93 -8.68 -10.40 -24.29
N GLU A 94 -8.00 -10.16 -25.39
CA GLU A 94 -6.58 -9.78 -25.39
C GLU A 94 -6.35 -8.35 -24.88
N ILE A 95 -7.23 -7.39 -25.21
CA ILE A 95 -7.21 -6.05 -24.63
C ILE A 95 -7.33 -6.14 -23.11
N VAL A 96 -8.31 -6.90 -22.60
CA VAL A 96 -8.50 -7.11 -21.16
C VAL A 96 -7.28 -7.79 -20.54
N ARG A 97 -6.73 -8.82 -21.19
CA ARG A 97 -5.52 -9.53 -20.74
C ARG A 97 -4.31 -8.59 -20.69
N ARG A 98 -4.05 -7.81 -21.75
CA ARG A 98 -2.95 -6.84 -21.82
C ARG A 98 -3.12 -5.74 -20.78
N SER A 99 -4.32 -5.20 -20.61
CA SER A 99 -4.64 -4.26 -19.55
C SER A 99 -4.38 -4.87 -18.17
N TYR A 100 -4.74 -6.14 -17.95
CA TYR A 100 -4.45 -6.86 -16.71
C TYR A 100 -2.96 -7.11 -16.50
N TYR A 101 -2.21 -7.50 -17.54
CA TYR A 101 -0.75 -7.68 -17.47
C TYR A 101 -0.03 -6.36 -17.22
N ILE A 102 -0.39 -5.28 -17.91
CA ILE A 102 0.18 -3.95 -17.67
C ILE A 102 -0.11 -3.51 -16.24
N TRP A 103 -1.34 -3.73 -15.76
CA TRP A 103 -1.72 -3.45 -14.39
C TRP A 103 -0.95 -4.31 -13.37
N LEU A 104 -0.76 -5.59 -13.64
CA LEU A 104 0.02 -6.51 -12.81
C LEU A 104 1.50 -6.09 -12.77
N ILE A 105 2.09 -5.76 -13.92
CA ILE A 105 3.46 -5.27 -14.04
C ILE A 105 3.63 -3.97 -13.26
N MET A 106 2.69 -3.03 -13.40
CA MET A 106 2.74 -1.75 -12.68
C MET A 106 2.63 -1.93 -11.17
N LYS A 107 1.80 -2.87 -10.69
CA LYS A 107 1.75 -3.25 -9.28
C LYS A 107 3.04 -3.86 -8.77
N TYR A 108 3.59 -4.82 -9.52
CA TYR A 108 4.87 -5.45 -9.18
C TYR A 108 5.99 -4.42 -9.17
N HIS A 109 6.01 -3.50 -10.12
CA HIS A 109 6.97 -2.41 -10.16
C HIS A 109 6.85 -1.52 -8.93
N LEU A 110 5.64 -1.04 -8.58
CA LEU A 110 5.40 -0.22 -7.38
C LEU A 110 5.93 -0.91 -6.11
N PHE A 111 5.63 -2.19 -5.97
CA PHE A 111 6.04 -3.02 -4.85
C PHE A 111 7.57 -3.23 -4.78
N CYS A 112 8.21 -3.56 -5.90
CA CYS A 112 9.66 -3.76 -5.97
C CYS A 112 10.43 -2.46 -5.79
N SER A 113 9.99 -1.39 -6.45
CA SER A 113 10.51 -0.03 -6.31
C SER A 113 10.51 0.41 -4.85
N PHE A 114 9.38 0.24 -4.16
CA PHE A 114 9.28 0.65 -2.78
C PHE A 114 10.14 -0.20 -1.83
N LYS A 115 10.30 -1.50 -2.09
CA LYS A 115 11.27 -2.33 -1.34
C LYS A 115 12.71 -1.85 -1.53
N SER A 116 13.06 -1.48 -2.76
CA SER A 116 14.36 -0.90 -3.08
C SER A 116 14.56 0.41 -2.32
N PHE A 117 13.54 1.28 -2.30
CA PHE A 117 13.54 2.52 -1.54
C PHE A 117 13.79 2.29 -0.04
N VAL A 118 13.01 1.43 0.61
CA VAL A 118 13.16 1.16 2.05
C VAL A 118 14.56 0.63 2.40
N ARG A 119 15.16 -0.18 1.52
CA ARG A 119 16.52 -0.74 1.72
C ARG A 119 17.64 0.23 1.36
N GLY A 120 17.43 1.08 0.38
CA GLY A 120 18.47 1.89 -0.26
C GLY A 120 18.46 3.37 0.12
N TYR A 121 17.39 3.87 0.70
CA TYR A 121 17.24 5.30 0.97
C TYR A 121 18.25 5.79 2.01
N LYS A 122 19.06 6.75 1.59
CA LYS A 122 20.01 7.46 2.43
C LYS A 122 19.54 8.88 2.60
N ASP A 123 19.47 9.31 3.85
CA ASP A 123 19.13 10.69 4.18
C ASP A 123 20.19 11.65 3.62
N ALA A 124 19.75 12.77 3.07
CA ALA A 124 20.59 13.75 2.38
C ALA A 124 21.64 14.38 3.30
N LYS A 125 21.32 14.55 4.59
CA LYS A 125 22.21 15.20 5.58
C LYS A 125 23.18 14.22 6.20
N THR A 126 22.69 13.08 6.70
CA THR A 126 23.50 12.14 7.48
C THR A 126 24.11 11.01 6.65
N LYS A 127 23.66 10.81 5.40
CA LYS A 127 24.00 9.68 4.50
C LYS A 127 23.77 8.29 5.12
N LYS A 128 23.10 8.22 6.28
CA LYS A 128 22.70 6.99 6.97
C LYS A 128 21.40 6.46 6.39
N LEU A 129 21.17 5.16 6.59
CA LEU A 129 19.99 4.44 6.13
C LEU A 129 18.82 4.68 7.10
N LYS A 130 18.11 5.80 6.91
CA LYS A 130 17.05 6.29 7.81
C LYS A 130 15.98 5.23 8.09
N TYR A 131 15.42 4.62 7.04
CA TYR A 131 14.30 3.67 7.19
C TYR A 131 14.73 2.32 7.76
N LEU A 132 15.95 1.85 7.48
CA LEU A 132 16.44 0.62 8.08
C LEU A 132 16.68 0.78 9.59
N ASP A 133 17.19 1.93 10.02
CA ASP A 133 17.36 2.21 11.45
C ASP A 133 16.01 2.45 12.13
N ALA A 134 15.06 3.10 11.45
CA ALA A 134 13.67 3.23 11.92
C ALA A 134 12.99 1.86 12.11
N ILE A 135 13.17 0.92 11.19
CA ILE A 135 12.64 -0.45 11.34
C ILE A 135 13.26 -1.16 12.54
N LYS A 136 14.57 -1.03 12.76
CA LYS A 136 15.23 -1.62 13.95
C LYS A 136 14.65 -1.05 15.25
N LEU A 137 14.44 0.27 15.29
CA LEU A 137 13.85 0.95 16.45
C LEU A 137 12.40 0.49 16.67
N MET A 138 11.60 0.41 15.60
CA MET A 138 10.23 -0.10 15.64
C MET A 138 10.18 -1.51 16.23
N VAL A 139 11.05 -2.41 15.77
CA VAL A 139 11.12 -3.79 16.28
C VAL A 139 11.61 -3.83 17.74
N ALA A 140 12.57 -2.99 18.12
CA ALA A 140 13.05 -2.91 19.50
C ALA A 140 11.95 -2.46 20.49
N GLU A 141 11.05 -1.58 20.04
CA GLU A 141 9.92 -1.08 20.81
C GLU A 141 8.63 -1.90 20.63
N ASN A 142 8.66 -2.96 19.82
CA ASN A 142 7.50 -3.78 19.45
C ASN A 142 6.33 -2.97 18.87
N ARG A 143 6.62 -1.90 18.12
CA ARG A 143 5.59 -1.13 17.42
C ARG A 143 5.17 -1.83 16.12
N GLU A 144 3.91 -1.66 15.74
CA GLU A 144 3.33 -2.19 14.50
C GLU A 144 3.29 -1.15 13.36
N SER A 145 3.82 0.05 13.61
CA SER A 145 3.69 1.21 12.73
C SER A 145 5.05 1.76 12.29
N LEU A 146 5.23 1.98 11.00
CA LEU A 146 6.42 2.63 10.44
C LEU A 146 6.05 4.00 9.87
N GLU A 147 6.75 5.05 10.32
CA GLU A 147 6.59 6.42 9.80
C GLU A 147 7.45 6.65 8.55
N ILE A 148 6.83 7.22 7.52
CA ILE A 148 7.47 7.55 6.25
C ILE A 148 7.15 8.99 5.88
N ASP A 149 8.20 9.76 5.60
CA ASP A 149 8.06 11.15 5.19
C ASP A 149 7.79 11.22 3.69
N TYR A 150 6.76 11.98 3.31
CA TYR A 150 6.40 12.17 1.91
C TYR A 150 7.48 12.95 1.15
N GLU A 151 8.18 13.86 1.80
CA GLU A 151 9.31 14.61 1.21
C GLU A 151 10.45 13.67 0.79
N ASP A 152 10.73 12.64 1.58
CA ASP A 152 11.75 11.63 1.27
C ASP A 152 11.37 10.82 0.03
N LEU A 153 10.08 10.47 -0.10
CA LEU A 153 9.54 9.77 -1.27
C LEU A 153 9.59 10.65 -2.53
N ALA A 154 9.39 11.96 -2.39
CA ALA A 154 9.42 12.92 -3.49
C ALA A 154 10.86 13.29 -3.94
N SER A 155 11.87 13.02 -3.11
CA SER A 155 13.27 13.32 -3.42
C SER A 155 13.80 12.53 -4.64
N GLU A 156 14.93 12.96 -5.22
CA GLU A 156 15.53 12.32 -6.41
C GLU A 156 15.98 10.87 -6.18
N ASN A 157 16.28 10.51 -4.92
CA ASN A 157 16.59 9.13 -4.53
C ASN A 157 15.34 8.31 -4.20
N GLY A 158 14.17 8.95 -4.26
CA GLY A 158 12.85 8.39 -3.99
C GLY A 158 12.10 8.00 -5.26
N GLU A 159 10.98 7.31 -5.06
CA GLU A 159 10.13 6.81 -6.13
C GLU A 159 8.99 7.81 -6.38
N GLN A 160 9.24 8.79 -7.24
CA GLN A 160 8.28 9.87 -7.56
C GLN A 160 6.92 9.33 -8.07
N ASN A 161 6.92 8.17 -8.72
CA ASN A 161 5.71 7.52 -9.19
C ASN A 161 4.74 7.21 -8.04
N ILE A 162 5.25 6.78 -6.88
CA ILE A 162 4.44 6.49 -5.70
C ILE A 162 3.76 7.77 -5.19
N CYS A 163 4.48 8.89 -5.21
CA CYS A 163 3.95 10.19 -4.79
C CYS A 163 2.78 10.65 -5.66
N TYR A 164 2.81 10.35 -6.96
CA TYR A 164 1.68 10.69 -7.84
C TYR A 164 0.44 9.84 -7.55
N PHE A 165 0.60 8.52 -7.37
CA PHE A 165 -0.54 7.61 -7.17
C PHE A 165 -1.13 7.64 -5.76
N LEU A 166 -0.33 7.98 -4.75
CA LEU A 166 -0.73 7.90 -3.35
C LEU A 166 -1.93 8.80 -3.01
N PRO A 167 -1.98 10.09 -3.44
CA PRO A 167 -3.14 10.94 -3.16
C PRO A 167 -4.41 10.48 -3.87
N GLU A 168 -4.30 9.94 -5.09
CA GLU A 168 -5.44 9.55 -5.94
C GLU A 168 -6.07 8.22 -5.51
N ALA A 169 -5.25 7.21 -5.20
CA ALA A 169 -5.71 5.86 -4.83
C ALA A 169 -5.05 5.33 -3.55
N PRO A 170 -5.22 6.00 -2.39
CA PRO A 170 -4.48 5.67 -1.17
C PRO A 170 -4.78 4.28 -0.62
N ILE A 171 -6.02 3.80 -0.69
CA ILE A 171 -6.42 2.50 -0.12
C ILE A 171 -5.60 1.36 -0.74
N GLN A 172 -5.47 1.39 -2.07
CA GLN A 172 -4.77 0.37 -2.83
C GLN A 172 -3.26 0.53 -2.63
N VAL A 173 -2.74 1.75 -2.77
CA VAL A 173 -1.31 2.02 -2.60
C VAL A 173 -0.83 1.62 -1.20
N LEU A 174 -1.50 2.09 -0.13
CA LEU A 174 -1.14 1.73 1.25
C LEU A 174 -1.13 0.22 1.47
N SER A 175 -2.09 -0.53 0.92
CA SER A 175 -2.09 -2.00 1.05
C SER A 175 -0.85 -2.67 0.42
N TYR A 176 -0.34 -2.15 -0.70
CA TYR A 176 0.89 -2.66 -1.31
C TYR A 176 2.13 -2.24 -0.53
N LEU A 177 2.14 -1.01 -0.02
CA LEU A 177 3.24 -0.49 0.77
C LEU A 177 3.35 -1.28 2.09
N ASP A 178 2.24 -1.50 2.81
CA ASP A 178 2.17 -2.29 4.06
C ASP A 178 2.78 -3.68 3.84
N ARG A 179 2.38 -4.35 2.75
CA ARG A 179 2.93 -5.66 2.38
C ARG A 179 4.44 -5.59 2.10
N ALA A 180 4.89 -4.57 1.38
CA ALA A 180 6.30 -4.39 1.06
C ALA A 180 7.17 -4.19 2.31
N VAL A 181 6.74 -3.35 3.26
CA VAL A 181 7.43 -3.15 4.54
C VAL A 181 7.41 -4.41 5.38
N THR A 182 6.27 -5.10 5.42
CA THR A 182 6.16 -6.37 6.14
C THR A 182 7.19 -7.35 5.61
N GLU A 183 7.27 -7.58 4.30
CA GLU A 183 8.27 -8.49 3.72
C GLU A 183 9.72 -8.06 3.95
N VAL A 184 10.02 -6.75 3.92
CA VAL A 184 11.37 -6.24 4.27
C VAL A 184 11.68 -6.49 5.75
N THR A 185 10.73 -6.23 6.64
CA THR A 185 10.87 -6.44 8.09
C THR A 185 11.10 -7.91 8.40
N LEU A 186 10.37 -8.82 7.73
CA LEU A 186 10.54 -10.27 7.84
C LEU A 186 11.91 -10.74 7.32
N SER A 187 12.44 -10.11 6.27
CA SER A 187 13.77 -10.43 5.77
C SER A 187 14.90 -10.06 6.74
N LEU A 188 14.68 -9.04 7.58
CA LEU A 188 15.62 -8.62 8.63
C LEU A 188 15.40 -9.38 9.95
N PHE A 189 14.14 -9.63 10.30
CA PHE A 189 13.73 -10.22 11.57
C PHE A 189 12.69 -11.33 11.34
N PRO A 190 13.14 -12.59 11.16
CA PRO A 190 12.25 -13.72 10.87
C PRO A 190 11.20 -14.02 11.96
N PHE A 191 11.45 -13.60 13.21
CA PHE A 191 10.58 -13.88 14.36
C PHE A 191 9.51 -12.81 14.63
N PHE A 192 9.49 -11.71 13.86
CA PHE A 192 8.53 -10.61 14.03
C PHE A 192 7.03 -10.99 13.91
N PRO A 193 6.60 -11.95 13.07
CA PRO A 193 5.19 -12.34 12.94
C PRO A 193 4.50 -12.77 14.23
N ARG A 194 5.28 -13.17 15.24
CA ARG A 194 4.74 -13.56 16.56
C ARG A 194 4.21 -12.36 17.35
N ILE A 195 4.65 -11.15 17.01
CA ILE A 195 4.29 -9.91 17.68
C ILE A 195 3.16 -9.25 16.92
N ALA A 196 3.41 -8.91 15.65
CA ALA A 196 2.43 -8.32 14.76
C ALA A 196 2.49 -9.03 13.40
N PRO A 197 1.34 -9.44 12.84
CA PRO A 197 1.29 -10.12 11.55
C PRO A 197 1.57 -9.16 10.38
N GLU A 198 1.24 -7.88 10.54
CA GLU A 198 1.36 -6.84 9.51
C GLU A 198 1.95 -5.58 10.12
N VAL A 199 2.78 -4.87 9.34
CA VAL A 199 3.27 -3.52 9.67
C VAL A 199 2.48 -2.51 8.87
N LYS A 200 1.95 -1.49 9.54
CA LYS A 200 1.18 -0.39 8.93
C LYS A 200 2.06 0.82 8.67
N ILE A 201 1.88 1.43 7.51
CA ILE A 201 2.65 2.62 7.13
C ILE A 201 1.91 3.88 7.45
N ARG A 202 2.62 4.81 8.07
CA ARG A 202 2.13 6.11 8.52
C ARG A 202 2.81 7.19 7.70
N ILE A 203 2.02 7.91 6.91
CA ILE A 203 2.56 8.91 5.97
C ILE A 203 2.54 10.29 6.61
N ARG A 204 3.72 10.85 6.79
CA ARG A 204 3.96 12.16 7.38
C ARG A 204 4.29 13.19 6.29
N GLY A 205 3.87 14.44 6.51
CA GLY A 205 4.34 15.58 5.72
C GLY A 205 3.83 15.64 4.28
N LEU A 206 2.55 15.34 4.03
CA LEU A 206 1.95 15.66 2.72
C LEU A 206 2.15 17.16 2.43
N PRO A 207 2.43 17.59 1.19
CA PRO A 207 2.77 18.98 0.91
C PRO A 207 1.57 19.93 1.05
N VAL A 208 0.37 19.45 0.73
CA VAL A 208 -0.87 20.25 0.77
C VAL A 208 -1.53 20.07 2.13
N GLU A 209 -1.83 21.18 2.81
CA GLU A 209 -2.70 21.19 4.00
C GLU A 209 -4.04 21.83 3.61
N GLU A 210 -5.13 21.14 3.93
CA GLU A 210 -6.50 21.58 3.63
C GLU A 210 -7.25 21.90 4.91
N ASP A 211 -8.04 22.97 4.89
CA ASP A 211 -8.95 23.28 6.00
C ASP A 211 -10.17 22.34 5.97
N ILE A 212 -10.68 21.98 7.16
CA ILE A 212 -11.86 21.12 7.31
C ILE A 212 -13.07 21.66 6.53
N ARG A 213 -13.22 22.98 6.40
CA ARG A 213 -14.29 23.62 5.61
C ARG A 213 -14.08 23.59 4.11
N MET A 214 -12.88 23.38 3.60
CA MET A 214 -12.60 23.27 2.17
C MET A 214 -12.89 21.87 1.62
N LEU A 215 -13.07 20.87 2.50
CA LEU A 215 -13.46 19.52 2.09
C LEU A 215 -14.80 19.50 1.32
N ARG A 216 -14.75 18.91 0.13
CA ARG A 216 -15.82 18.85 -0.89
C ARG A 216 -15.78 17.48 -1.59
N GLN A 217 -16.73 17.25 -2.49
CA GLN A 217 -16.82 16.01 -3.28
C GLN A 217 -15.55 15.65 -4.05
N LEU A 218 -14.74 16.65 -4.45
CA LEU A 218 -13.48 16.40 -5.16
C LEU A 218 -12.52 15.54 -4.33
N HIS A 219 -12.54 15.70 -3.00
CA HIS A 219 -11.64 15.03 -2.07
C HIS A 219 -12.07 13.60 -1.73
N LEU A 220 -13.18 13.12 -2.28
CA LEU A 220 -13.75 11.83 -1.94
C LEU A 220 -12.83 10.70 -2.41
N ASN A 221 -12.54 9.77 -1.51
CA ASN A 221 -11.59 8.67 -1.63
C ASN A 221 -10.12 9.07 -1.84
N MET A 222 -9.78 10.34 -1.66
CA MET A 222 -8.40 10.84 -1.76
C MET A 222 -7.72 10.94 -0.39
N LEU A 223 -6.39 10.94 -0.40
CA LEU A 223 -5.59 11.21 0.79
C LEU A 223 -5.53 12.71 1.04
N ILE A 224 -5.94 13.13 2.23
CA ILE A 224 -5.95 14.53 2.66
C ILE A 224 -5.09 14.72 3.90
N ARG A 225 -4.57 15.93 4.07
CA ARG A 225 -3.94 16.38 5.30
C ARG A 225 -4.69 17.59 5.82
N THR A 226 -5.12 17.54 7.06
CA THR A 226 -5.94 18.57 7.70
C THR A 226 -5.49 18.78 9.14
N SER A 227 -5.62 19.98 9.67
CA SER A 227 -5.38 20.25 11.09
C SER A 227 -6.65 20.70 11.81
N GLY A 228 -6.70 20.43 13.11
CA GLY A 228 -7.85 20.77 13.94
C GLY A 228 -7.62 20.45 15.41
N VAL A 229 -8.58 20.86 16.25
CA VAL A 229 -8.60 20.56 17.68
C VAL A 229 -9.54 19.39 17.93
N VAL A 230 -9.11 18.40 18.70
CA VAL A 230 -9.96 17.27 19.09
C VAL A 230 -10.98 17.74 20.12
N THR A 231 -12.27 17.56 19.85
CA THR A 231 -13.35 18.03 20.74
C THR A 231 -13.97 16.90 21.54
N VAL A 232 -14.31 15.80 20.86
CA VAL A 232 -14.97 14.64 21.44
C VAL A 232 -14.18 13.40 21.05
N THR A 233 -13.91 12.54 22.01
CA THR A 233 -13.35 11.22 21.78
C THR A 233 -14.29 10.18 22.37
N THR A 234 -14.53 9.11 21.61
CA THR A 234 -15.16 7.91 22.16
C THR A 234 -14.12 7.07 22.91
N GLY A 235 -14.58 6.19 23.81
CA GLY A 235 -13.71 5.17 24.39
C GLY A 235 -13.23 4.18 23.33
N MET A 236 -12.17 3.43 23.64
CA MET A 236 -11.71 2.35 22.75
C MET A 236 -12.74 1.22 22.73
N LEU A 237 -13.24 0.91 21.53
CA LEU A 237 -14.19 -0.16 21.29
C LEU A 237 -13.53 -1.23 20.41
N PRO A 238 -13.73 -2.53 20.67
CA PRO A 238 -13.27 -3.57 19.77
C PRO A 238 -14.20 -3.66 18.56
N ARG A 239 -13.61 -3.63 17.36
CA ARG A 239 -14.29 -3.83 16.09
C ARG A 239 -13.86 -5.15 15.47
N LEU A 240 -14.82 -5.85 14.88
CA LEU A 240 -14.58 -7.09 14.14
C LEU A 240 -13.80 -6.83 12.85
N SER A 241 -12.72 -7.58 12.61
CA SER A 241 -11.93 -7.51 11.37
C SER A 241 -12.09 -8.77 10.52
N VAL A 242 -11.81 -9.91 11.11
CA VAL A 242 -12.05 -11.22 10.50
C VAL A 242 -13.07 -11.95 11.35
N VAL A 243 -14.22 -12.22 10.75
CA VAL A 243 -15.36 -12.83 11.40
C VAL A 243 -15.50 -14.28 10.99
N LYS A 244 -15.77 -15.13 11.97
CA LYS A 244 -16.19 -16.52 11.79
C LYS A 244 -17.54 -16.70 12.45
N PHE A 245 -18.40 -17.49 11.82
CA PHE A 245 -19.75 -17.75 12.31
C PHE A 245 -19.93 -19.25 12.52
N ASP A 246 -20.67 -19.65 13.54
CA ASP A 246 -21.08 -21.03 13.73
C ASP A 246 -22.49 -21.22 13.18
N CYS A 247 -22.68 -22.27 12.38
CA CYS A 247 -23.99 -22.63 11.88
C CYS A 247 -24.82 -23.29 12.99
N GLY A 248 -25.95 -22.69 13.39
CA GLY A 248 -26.81 -23.25 14.43
C GLY A 248 -27.48 -24.58 14.06
N ALA A 249 -27.57 -24.92 12.76
CA ALA A 249 -28.19 -26.16 12.30
C ALA A 249 -27.25 -27.37 12.32
N CYS A 250 -25.95 -27.19 12.06
CA CYS A 250 -24.98 -28.29 11.96
C CYS A 250 -23.70 -28.10 12.78
N GLY A 251 -23.51 -26.97 13.45
CA GLY A 251 -22.29 -26.65 14.21
C GLY A 251 -21.05 -26.40 13.35
N TYR A 252 -21.18 -26.29 12.03
CA TYR A 252 -20.06 -26.03 11.13
C TYR A 252 -19.57 -24.59 11.23
N LEU A 253 -18.26 -24.41 11.34
CA LEU A 253 -17.61 -23.10 11.38
C LEU A 253 -17.49 -22.51 9.97
N LEU A 254 -18.11 -21.36 9.77
CA LEU A 254 -18.15 -20.57 8.54
C LEU A 254 -17.12 -19.45 8.60
N GLY A 255 -16.50 -19.17 7.46
CA GLY A 255 -15.53 -18.09 7.30
C GLY A 255 -14.14 -18.62 6.93
N PRO A 256 -13.12 -17.75 6.91
CA PRO A 256 -13.09 -16.36 7.40
C PRO A 256 -13.81 -15.36 6.48
N PHE A 257 -14.59 -14.44 7.06
CA PHE A 257 -15.15 -13.29 6.36
C PHE A 257 -14.45 -12.01 6.80
N VAL A 258 -13.96 -11.21 5.85
CA VAL A 258 -13.38 -9.91 6.15
C VAL A 258 -14.52 -8.89 6.26
N GLN A 259 -14.60 -8.21 7.39
CA GLN A 259 -15.55 -7.13 7.63
C GLN A 259 -15.09 -5.86 6.90
N HIS A 260 -15.86 -5.45 5.89
CA HIS A 260 -15.69 -4.13 5.27
C HIS A 260 -16.27 -3.03 6.16
N GLN A 261 -15.95 -1.76 5.86
CA GLN A 261 -16.34 -0.62 6.70
C GLN A 261 -17.80 -0.22 6.57
N ASP A 262 -18.41 -0.57 5.45
CA ASP A 262 -19.71 -0.04 5.07
C ASP A 262 -20.85 -1.06 5.21
N GLU A 263 -20.51 -2.35 5.34
CA GLU A 263 -21.50 -3.42 5.36
C GLU A 263 -21.13 -4.54 6.34
N GLU A 264 -22.10 -4.93 7.16
CA GLU A 264 -21.98 -6.09 8.04
C GLU A 264 -22.09 -7.37 7.19
N VAL A 265 -20.95 -8.00 6.93
CA VAL A 265 -20.91 -9.25 6.15
C VAL A 265 -21.49 -10.39 6.99
N LYS A 266 -22.65 -10.91 6.57
CA LYS A 266 -23.27 -12.11 7.12
C LYS A 266 -23.32 -13.22 6.07
N PRO A 267 -23.00 -14.47 6.43
CA PRO A 267 -23.15 -15.59 5.51
C PRO A 267 -24.63 -15.78 5.17
N THR A 268 -24.93 -15.97 3.88
CA THR A 268 -26.31 -16.23 3.42
C THR A 268 -26.67 -17.71 3.52
N MET A 269 -25.70 -18.60 3.33
CA MET A 269 -25.90 -20.06 3.31
C MET A 269 -24.70 -20.79 3.90
N CYS A 270 -24.96 -21.89 4.60
CA CYS A 270 -23.92 -22.81 5.04
C CYS A 270 -23.47 -23.73 3.89
N PRO A 271 -22.17 -23.91 3.62
CA PRO A 271 -21.69 -24.84 2.60
C PRO A 271 -21.90 -26.32 3.00
N SER A 272 -21.96 -26.64 4.30
CA SER A 272 -22.09 -28.01 4.78
C SER A 272 -23.55 -28.51 4.77
N CYS A 273 -24.49 -27.72 5.28
CA CYS A 273 -25.89 -28.14 5.42
C CYS A 273 -26.86 -27.38 4.50
N GLN A 274 -26.38 -26.42 3.70
CA GLN A 274 -27.18 -25.56 2.81
C GLN A 274 -28.32 -24.80 3.52
N SER A 275 -28.33 -24.79 4.86
CA SER A 275 -29.29 -24.01 5.65
C SER A 275 -28.96 -22.51 5.54
N ARG A 276 -30.00 -21.67 5.63
CA ARG A 276 -29.92 -20.20 5.58
C ARG A 276 -29.80 -19.55 6.96
N GLY A 277 -29.52 -20.32 8.00
CA GLY A 277 -29.37 -19.83 9.37
C GLY A 277 -30.29 -20.52 10.38
N PRO A 278 -30.15 -20.20 11.67
CA PRO A 278 -29.41 -19.06 12.24
C PRO A 278 -27.88 -19.26 12.24
N PHE A 279 -27.14 -18.17 12.06
CA PHE A 279 -25.68 -18.11 12.17
C PHE A 279 -25.31 -17.28 13.40
N GLU A 280 -24.53 -17.86 14.30
CA GLU A 280 -24.07 -17.20 15.53
C GLU A 280 -22.61 -16.76 15.39
N LEU A 281 -22.23 -15.66 16.02
CA LEU A 281 -20.86 -15.16 15.97
C LEU A 281 -19.95 -16.03 16.83
N ASN A 282 -18.90 -16.62 16.23
CA ASN A 282 -17.92 -17.40 16.99
C ASN A 282 -16.91 -16.45 17.66
N MET A 283 -17.08 -16.19 18.95
CA MET A 283 -16.23 -15.24 19.69
C MET A 283 -14.77 -15.68 19.83
N GLU A 284 -14.47 -16.99 19.76
CA GLU A 284 -13.13 -17.53 20.00
C GLU A 284 -12.22 -17.37 18.78
N ASN A 285 -12.78 -17.57 17.58
CA ASN A 285 -12.00 -17.56 16.34
C ASN A 285 -12.09 -16.24 15.56
N THR A 286 -12.86 -15.27 16.04
CA THR A 286 -12.94 -13.92 15.47
C THR A 286 -11.74 -13.06 15.87
N ILE A 287 -11.20 -12.30 14.91
CA ILE A 287 -10.14 -11.32 15.16
C ILE A 287 -10.78 -9.95 15.37
N TYR A 288 -10.34 -9.26 16.43
CA TYR A 288 -10.77 -7.91 16.79
C TYR A 288 -9.64 -6.91 16.57
N HIS A 289 -9.99 -5.69 16.19
CA HIS A 289 -9.11 -4.54 16.15
C HIS A 289 -9.66 -3.40 17.00
N ASN A 290 -8.77 -2.60 17.56
CA ASN A 290 -9.17 -1.40 18.27
C ASN A 290 -9.78 -0.39 17.30
N TYR A 291 -10.92 0.18 17.70
CA TYR A 291 -11.64 1.21 16.99
C TYR A 291 -11.92 2.36 17.93
N GLN A 292 -11.64 3.57 17.47
CA GLN A 292 -11.97 4.78 18.18
C GLN A 292 -12.47 5.83 17.19
N ARG A 293 -13.56 6.50 17.52
CA ARG A 293 -14.06 7.65 16.76
C ARG A 293 -13.77 8.93 17.54
N ILE A 294 -13.20 9.91 16.85
CA ILE A 294 -12.94 11.26 17.37
C ILE A 294 -13.62 12.29 16.48
N THR A 295 -13.97 13.44 17.05
CA THR A 295 -14.50 14.58 16.29
C THR A 295 -13.48 15.71 16.35
N ILE A 296 -12.94 16.08 15.19
CA ILE A 296 -12.02 17.21 15.04
C ILE A 296 -12.82 18.46 14.65
N GLN A 297 -12.41 19.60 15.19
CA GLN A 297 -12.99 20.89 14.88
C GLN A 297 -11.90 21.83 14.36
N GLU A 298 -12.27 22.78 13.51
CA GLU A 298 -11.36 23.83 13.06
C GLU A 298 -10.72 24.57 14.23
N SER A 299 -9.43 24.89 14.11
CA SER A 299 -8.74 25.68 15.13
C SER A 299 -9.39 27.07 15.22
N PRO A 300 -9.63 27.59 16.44
CA PRO A 300 -10.28 28.88 16.61
C PRO A 300 -9.49 30.03 15.96
N ASN A 301 -8.18 29.85 15.79
CA ASN A 301 -7.28 30.82 15.16
C ASN A 301 -7.43 30.87 13.63
N SER A 302 -7.77 29.75 12.98
CA SER A 302 -7.99 29.71 11.50
C SER A 302 -9.39 30.22 11.12
N VAL A 303 -10.35 30.16 12.03
CA VAL A 303 -11.74 30.52 11.74
C VAL A 303 -11.92 32.03 11.62
N ALA A 304 -12.38 32.48 10.46
CA ALA A 304 -12.77 33.87 10.23
C ALA A 304 -13.77 34.38 11.28
N ALA A 305 -13.53 35.58 11.79
CA ALA A 305 -14.32 36.20 12.85
C ALA A 305 -15.82 36.22 12.53
N GLY A 306 -16.64 35.80 13.49
CA GLY A 306 -18.10 35.78 13.35
C GLY A 306 -18.67 34.56 12.62
N ARG A 307 -17.84 33.61 12.18
CA ARG A 307 -18.30 32.36 11.55
C ARG A 307 -18.22 31.18 12.52
N LEU A 308 -19.21 30.30 12.45
CA LEU A 308 -19.24 29.06 13.23
C LEU A 308 -18.17 28.07 12.73
N PRO A 309 -17.36 27.49 13.63
CA PRO A 309 -16.39 26.46 13.29
C PRO A 309 -17.10 25.20 12.80
N ARG A 310 -16.52 24.53 11.80
CA ARG A 310 -17.00 23.22 11.35
C ARG A 310 -16.25 22.09 12.05
N SER A 311 -16.93 20.96 12.18
CA SER A 311 -16.35 19.72 12.69
C SER A 311 -16.51 18.57 11.70
N LYS A 312 -15.62 17.58 11.82
CA LYS A 312 -15.67 16.32 11.08
C LYS A 312 -15.32 15.16 11.99
N ASP A 313 -15.94 14.02 11.70
CA ASP A 313 -15.64 12.77 12.37
C ASP A 313 -14.46 12.08 11.71
N VAL A 314 -13.59 11.54 12.56
CA VAL A 314 -12.39 10.81 12.18
C VAL A 314 -12.42 9.47 12.88
N VAL A 315 -12.08 8.41 12.15
CA VAL A 315 -11.93 7.07 12.68
C VAL A 315 -10.45 6.74 12.82
N LEU A 316 -10.08 6.31 14.02
CA LEU A 316 -8.77 5.77 14.37
C LEU A 316 -8.88 4.26 14.50
N THR A 317 -7.86 3.55 14.02
CA THR A 317 -7.80 2.09 14.03
C THR A 317 -6.47 1.62 14.62
N ALA A 318 -6.47 0.50 15.32
CA ALA A 318 -5.28 -0.19 15.84
C ALA A 318 -4.39 0.74 16.71
N ASP A 319 -3.08 0.79 16.45
CA ASP A 319 -2.06 1.70 17.01
C ASP A 319 -2.47 3.17 17.20
N LEU A 320 -3.33 3.73 16.34
CA LEU A 320 -3.71 5.15 16.42
C LEU A 320 -4.72 5.45 17.55
N CYS A 321 -5.29 4.42 18.17
CA CYS A 321 -6.22 4.60 19.28
C CYS A 321 -5.49 5.19 20.51
N ASP A 322 -6.16 6.09 21.22
CA ASP A 322 -5.65 6.82 22.40
C ASP A 322 -4.42 7.72 22.12
N ALA A 323 -4.11 7.99 20.84
CA ALA A 323 -3.00 8.87 20.47
C ALA A 323 -3.24 10.35 20.83
N CYS A 324 -4.50 10.76 20.89
CA CYS A 324 -4.94 12.15 21.11
C CYS A 324 -5.98 12.27 22.22
N LYS A 325 -5.95 13.40 22.92
CA LYS A 325 -6.90 13.73 23.99
C LYS A 325 -7.80 14.90 23.57
N PRO A 326 -9.02 15.00 24.13
CA PRO A 326 -9.83 16.20 23.94
C PRO A 326 -9.07 17.46 24.35
N GLY A 327 -9.01 18.44 23.45
CA GLY A 327 -8.27 19.70 23.61
C GLY A 327 -6.93 19.74 22.86
N ASP A 328 -6.38 18.61 22.44
CA ASP A 328 -5.12 18.58 21.69
C ASP A 328 -5.30 19.17 20.28
N GLU A 329 -4.33 19.99 19.83
CA GLU A 329 -4.23 20.41 18.43
C GLU A 329 -3.46 19.35 17.63
N VAL A 330 -4.15 18.75 16.65
CA VAL A 330 -3.65 17.63 15.86
C VAL A 330 -3.55 18.00 14.39
N GLU A 331 -2.51 17.51 13.74
CA GLU A 331 -2.37 17.39 12.30
C GLU A 331 -2.66 15.94 11.92
N LEU A 332 -3.57 15.76 10.98
CA LEU A 332 -4.06 14.47 10.57
C LEU A 332 -3.89 14.27 9.08
N THR A 333 -3.25 13.16 8.71
CA THR A 333 -3.26 12.62 7.35
C THR A 333 -4.26 11.48 7.31
N GLY A 334 -5.21 11.49 6.39
CA GLY A 334 -6.24 10.47 6.32
C GLY A 334 -6.98 10.42 4.99
N ILE A 335 -7.76 9.37 4.80
CA ILE A 335 -8.55 9.16 3.59
C ILE A 335 -9.95 9.71 3.84
N TYR A 336 -10.38 10.65 2.99
CA TYR A 336 -11.73 11.22 3.10
C TYR A 336 -12.73 10.32 2.39
N THR A 337 -13.63 9.69 3.14
CA THR A 337 -14.56 8.68 2.62
C THR A 337 -16.00 9.06 2.93
N ASN A 338 -16.93 8.38 2.29
CA ASN A 338 -18.34 8.53 2.53
C ASN A 338 -18.99 7.18 2.90
N ASN A 339 -19.90 7.22 3.86
CA ASN A 339 -20.70 6.08 4.25
C ASN A 339 -22.16 6.38 3.89
N TYR A 340 -22.84 5.37 3.34
CA TYR A 340 -24.27 5.46 3.10
C TYR A 340 -25.02 5.23 4.41
N ASP A 341 -25.81 6.24 4.83
CA ASP A 341 -26.68 6.11 5.99
C ASP A 341 -28.14 6.27 5.56
N GLY A 342 -28.90 5.17 5.63
CA GLY A 342 -30.32 5.15 5.31
C GLY A 342 -31.16 6.06 6.21
N SER A 343 -30.70 6.33 7.44
CA SER A 343 -31.42 7.16 8.42
C SER A 343 -31.47 8.64 8.03
N MET A 344 -30.40 9.15 7.41
CA MET A 344 -30.35 10.54 6.95
C MET A 344 -31.23 10.81 5.75
N ASN A 345 -31.39 9.82 4.86
CA ASN A 345 -32.22 9.93 3.67
C ASN A 345 -33.69 10.19 4.05
N SER A 346 -34.18 9.55 5.10
CA SER A 346 -35.54 9.77 5.61
C SER A 346 -35.74 11.17 6.21
N LYS A 347 -34.69 11.81 6.74
CA LYS A 347 -34.77 13.14 7.37
C LYS A 347 -34.63 14.28 6.37
N GLN A 348 -33.80 14.12 5.34
CA GLN A 348 -33.53 15.19 4.37
C GLN A 348 -34.34 15.07 3.07
N GLY A 349 -34.90 13.89 2.75
CA GLY A 349 -35.72 13.70 1.55
C GLY A 349 -34.92 13.56 0.24
N PHE A 350 -33.60 13.55 0.32
CA PHE A 350 -32.66 13.26 -0.77
C PHE A 350 -31.53 12.35 -0.24
N PRO A 351 -30.86 11.56 -1.09
CA PRO A 351 -29.78 10.69 -0.66
C PRO A 351 -28.58 11.52 -0.19
N VAL A 352 -28.32 11.52 1.12
CA VAL A 352 -27.19 12.22 1.74
C VAL A 352 -26.24 11.19 2.31
N PHE A 353 -24.98 11.29 1.93
CA PHE A 353 -23.92 10.46 2.48
C PHE A 353 -23.26 11.18 3.65
N ASN A 354 -22.95 10.42 4.71
CA ASN A 354 -22.12 10.92 5.79
C ASN A 354 -20.66 10.83 5.37
N THR A 355 -19.86 11.83 5.70
CA THR A 355 -18.45 11.86 5.34
C THR A 355 -17.59 11.67 6.58
N VAL A 356 -16.63 10.75 6.51
CA VAL A 356 -15.75 10.39 7.62
C VAL A 356 -14.32 10.36 7.11
N ILE A 357 -13.37 10.76 7.95
CA ILE A 357 -11.94 10.67 7.63
C ILE A 357 -11.37 9.44 8.32
N TYR A 358 -10.76 8.53 7.56
CA TYR A 358 -9.98 7.44 8.14
C TYR A 358 -8.56 7.90 8.36
N ALA A 359 -8.13 7.97 9.61
CA ALA A 359 -6.79 8.42 9.96
C ALA A 359 -5.76 7.40 9.47
N ASN A 360 -4.78 7.87 8.69
CA ASN A 360 -3.57 7.12 8.41
C ASN A 360 -2.43 7.55 9.33
N TYR A 361 -2.31 8.83 9.66
CA TYR A 361 -1.28 9.34 10.56
C TYR A 361 -1.83 10.51 11.37
N ILE A 362 -1.43 10.57 12.64
CA ILE A 362 -1.79 11.66 13.55
C ILE A 362 -0.52 12.16 14.22
N SER A 363 -0.35 13.48 14.17
CA SER A 363 0.71 14.16 14.90
C SER A 363 0.12 15.26 15.77
N ARG A 364 0.64 15.42 16.99
CA ARG A 364 0.26 16.52 17.89
C ARG A 364 1.23 17.66 17.69
N LYS A 365 0.73 18.84 17.33
CA LYS A 365 1.61 20.01 17.08
C LYS A 365 2.50 20.34 18.28
N ASP A 366 1.99 20.16 19.50
CA ASP A 366 2.74 20.43 20.74
C ASP A 366 3.95 19.51 20.97
N LYS A 367 3.91 18.27 20.45
CA LYS A 367 4.98 17.27 20.66
C LYS A 367 6.04 17.27 19.56
N ILE A 368 5.72 17.80 18.37
CA ILE A 368 6.67 17.82 17.25
C ILE A 368 7.94 18.61 17.63
N ALA A 369 7.81 19.65 18.46
CA ALA A 369 8.94 20.46 18.87
C ALA A 369 9.93 19.75 19.82
N SER A 370 9.52 18.72 20.55
CA SER A 370 10.38 18.03 21.53
C SER A 370 11.09 16.81 20.97
N ASP A 371 10.46 16.07 20.04
CA ASP A 371 10.93 14.74 19.65
C ASP A 371 11.88 14.73 18.43
N SER A 372 12.01 15.85 17.70
CA SER A 372 12.89 15.95 16.52
C SER A 372 14.25 16.59 16.81
N LEU A 373 14.86 16.32 17.97
CA LEU A 373 16.22 16.77 18.25
C LEU A 373 17.21 15.86 17.52
N THR A 374 17.98 16.43 16.59
CA THR A 374 19.03 15.67 15.90
C THR A 374 20.24 15.44 16.82
N ASP A 375 21.07 14.46 16.51
CA ASP A 375 22.33 14.23 17.22
C ASP A 375 23.23 15.48 17.22
N GLU A 376 23.16 16.29 16.16
CA GLU A 376 23.87 17.57 16.03
C GLU A 376 23.30 18.60 17.00
N ASP A 377 21.97 18.73 17.09
CA ASP A 377 21.31 19.61 18.06
C ASP A 377 21.67 19.22 19.49
N ILE A 378 21.68 17.92 19.81
CA ILE A 378 22.09 17.41 21.12
C ILE A 378 23.54 17.78 21.42
N GLN A 379 24.44 17.71 20.42
CA GLN A 379 25.83 18.14 20.59
C GLN A 379 25.94 19.63 20.84
N ILE A 380 25.18 20.46 20.12
CA ILE A 380 25.14 21.91 20.32
C ILE A 380 24.62 22.24 21.73
N ILE A 381 23.54 21.59 22.17
CA ILE A 381 22.99 21.74 23.52
C ILE A 381 24.05 21.37 24.57
N ARG A 382 24.77 20.25 24.37
CA ARG A 382 25.86 19.83 25.27
C ARG A 382 27.03 20.81 25.28
N GLN A 383 27.38 21.41 24.16
CA GLN A 383 28.41 22.44 24.09
C GLN A 383 27.98 23.70 24.84
N LEU A 384 26.77 24.21 24.55
CA LEU A 384 26.20 25.38 25.20
C LEU A 384 26.02 25.18 26.71
N SER A 385 25.71 23.97 27.16
CA SER A 385 25.57 23.65 28.58
C SER A 385 26.86 23.84 29.39
N LYS A 386 28.03 23.85 28.73
CA LYS A 386 29.33 24.04 29.38
C LYS A 386 29.73 25.51 29.50
N ASP A 387 29.00 26.43 28.85
CA ASP A 387 29.29 27.85 28.93
C ASP A 387 28.97 28.38 30.34
N PRO A 388 29.92 29.04 31.04
CA PRO A 388 29.71 29.54 32.39
C PRO A 388 28.65 30.66 32.47
N GLN A 389 28.34 31.31 31.34
CA GLN A 389 27.34 32.39 31.23
C GLN A 389 26.00 31.92 30.63
N ILE A 390 25.73 30.60 30.56
CA ILE A 390 24.53 30.08 29.92
C ILE A 390 23.23 30.60 30.56
N ALA A 391 23.22 30.79 31.89
CA ALA A 391 22.06 31.31 32.61
C ALA A 391 21.67 32.72 32.15
N GLU A 392 22.66 33.62 31.98
CA GLU A 392 22.41 34.98 31.50
C GLU A 392 21.89 34.99 30.06
N ARG A 393 22.41 34.08 29.21
CA ARG A 393 21.93 33.93 27.83
C ARG A 393 20.48 33.44 27.77
N ILE A 394 20.07 32.54 28.67
CA ILE A 394 18.68 32.08 28.79
C ILE A 394 17.77 33.21 29.29
N PHE A 395 18.20 34.01 30.27
CA PHE A 395 17.41 35.14 30.74
C PHE A 395 17.22 36.21 29.66
N ALA A 396 18.25 36.44 28.84
CA ALA A 396 18.20 37.36 27.72
C ALA A 396 17.33 36.83 26.55
N SER A 397 17.18 35.52 26.40
CA SER A 397 16.34 34.92 25.34
C SER A 397 14.84 34.95 25.66
N ILE A 398 14.47 35.15 26.93
CA ILE A 398 13.07 35.27 27.36
C ILE A 398 12.56 36.69 27.12
N ALA A 399 11.52 36.80 26.28
CA ALA A 399 10.88 38.05 25.90
C ALA A 399 11.91 39.13 25.45
N PRO A 400 12.64 38.89 24.34
CA PRO A 400 13.68 39.81 23.86
C PRO A 400 13.12 41.15 23.37
N SER A 401 11.82 41.21 23.05
CA SER A 401 11.11 42.41 22.62
C SER A 401 10.86 43.43 23.74
N ILE A 402 10.94 43.00 25.01
CA ILE A 402 10.71 43.88 26.17
C ILE A 402 12.06 44.32 26.72
N TYR A 403 12.31 45.62 26.72
CA TYR A 403 13.51 46.19 27.34
C TYR A 403 13.37 46.24 28.87
N GLY A 404 14.44 45.89 29.59
CA GLY A 404 14.48 45.88 31.06
C GLY A 404 13.76 44.70 31.72
N HIS A 405 13.34 44.90 32.97
CA HIS A 405 12.65 43.90 33.81
C HIS A 405 13.40 42.56 33.99
N ASP A 406 14.73 42.64 34.17
CA ASP A 406 15.59 41.46 34.24
C ASP A 406 15.23 40.50 35.38
N ASP A 407 14.80 41.03 36.53
CA ASP A 407 14.39 40.20 37.68
C ASP A 407 13.12 39.40 37.38
N ILE A 408 12.17 39.97 36.64
CA ILE A 408 10.93 39.30 36.24
C ILE A 408 11.25 38.21 35.20
N LYS A 409 12.11 38.51 34.23
CA LYS A 409 12.56 37.53 33.23
C LYS A 409 13.29 36.36 33.87
N ARG A 410 14.16 36.64 34.86
CA ARG A 410 14.83 35.61 35.68
C ARG A 410 13.83 34.73 36.41
N ALA A 411 12.84 35.33 37.07
CA ALA A 411 11.80 34.59 37.78
C ALA A 411 10.99 33.68 36.84
N ILE A 412 10.61 34.19 35.67
CA ILE A 412 9.88 33.42 34.64
C ILE A 412 10.75 32.26 34.12
N ALA A 413 12.03 32.52 33.84
CA ALA A 413 12.97 31.50 33.38
C ALA A 413 13.07 30.34 34.39
N LEU A 414 13.27 30.67 35.67
CA LEU A 414 13.38 29.67 36.74
C LEU A 414 12.06 28.92 36.96
N ALA A 415 10.92 29.55 36.70
CA ALA A 415 9.62 28.90 36.78
C ALA A 415 9.35 27.93 35.62
N LEU A 416 9.85 28.24 34.42
CA LEU A 416 9.70 27.41 33.20
C LEU A 416 10.56 26.13 33.26
N PHE A 417 11.78 26.22 33.77
CA PHE A 417 12.74 25.10 33.83
C PHE A 417 12.72 24.34 35.17
N ARG A 418 11.64 24.46 35.93
CA ARG A 418 11.53 23.84 37.26
C ARG A 418 11.43 22.32 37.22
#